data_AF-A0A4D4M4Q3-F1
#
_entry.id   AF-A0A4D4M4Q3-F1
#
_cell.length_a   1.000
_cell.length_b   1.000
_cell.length_c   1.000
_cell.angle_alpha   90.00
_cell.angle_beta   90.00
_cell.angle_gamma   90.00
#
_symmetry.space_group_name_H-M   'P 1'
#
loop_
_entity.id
_entity.type
_entity.pdbx_description
1 polymer ?
#
loop_
_entity_poly.entity_id
_entity_poly.type
_entity_poly.pdbx_seq_one_letter_code
_entity_poly.pdbx_strand_id
1 'polypeptide(L)'
;MFDSPGEGARVRQVREVCVPGFTHLHTVSGFSPRYGASHPERLAERASERGMDALALTDRDTLAGTVRFAKACAAAGVRPLFGAELMVASAGEREHGGKRRAPVRGGAFIDESTPRVTFLAREGAAGWADLCRIVTASHTGEGQPLLPWPDNHAEGLTVLLGPASDVGRALAAGRPDRAARLLAPWREVYGDALRLEAVWHGRKGTGPGSLRLAARTVGFAAEQRVRPVLSNAVRYADPGMGPVADVLDAARRLVPSTPPRSWTPARPGSRTRTPCWAPPSGSSRPRATAGTPRTACSNRPRPPPPSVSSTPRTTSASGPSTSPSRTSSAPAAAPRSVC
;
A
#
# COMPACT_ATOMS: atom_id res chain seq x y z
N MET A 1 -25.44 -62.54 -2.70
CA MET A 1 -25.64 -61.65 -1.55
C MET A 1 -24.25 -61.33 -1.00
N PHE A 2 -23.84 -60.07 -1.14
CA PHE A 2 -22.66 -59.39 -0.57
C PHE A 2 -21.22 -59.82 -0.93
N ASP A 3 -20.61 -58.96 -1.74
CA ASP A 3 -19.39 -58.15 -1.50
C ASP A 3 -17.97 -58.77 -1.59
N SER A 4 -17.34 -58.45 -2.74
CA SER A 4 -16.05 -57.77 -2.98
C SER A 4 -14.74 -58.10 -2.23
N PRO A 5 -13.59 -57.86 -2.90
CA PRO A 5 -12.26 -58.31 -2.51
C PRO A 5 -11.46 -57.29 -1.70
N GLY A 6 -10.46 -57.80 -0.98
CA GLY A 6 -9.54 -57.06 -0.12
C GLY A 6 -8.70 -56.00 -0.83
N GLU A 7 -8.58 -54.88 -0.15
CA GLU A 7 -8.11 -53.57 -0.59
C GLU A 7 -6.59 -53.53 -0.86
N GLY A 8 -6.24 -53.20 -2.11
CA GLY A 8 -4.88 -52.89 -2.53
C GLY A 8 -4.38 -51.58 -1.89
N ALA A 9 -3.15 -51.62 -1.39
CA ALA A 9 -2.45 -50.50 -0.80
C ALA A 9 -2.43 -49.28 -1.74
N ARG A 10 -3.18 -48.23 -1.36
CA ARG A 10 -3.12 -46.93 -2.04
C ARG A 10 -1.77 -46.30 -1.77
N VAL A 11 -0.97 -46.16 -2.82
CA VAL A 11 0.22 -45.30 -2.86
C VAL A 11 -0.21 -43.91 -2.39
N ARG A 12 0.23 -43.52 -1.19
CA ARG A 12 0.06 -42.15 -0.70
C ARG A 12 0.89 -41.25 -1.61
N GLN A 13 0.21 -40.64 -2.58
CA GLN A 13 0.76 -39.63 -3.45
C GLN A 13 1.39 -38.55 -2.57
N VAL A 14 2.72 -38.48 -2.61
CA VAL A 14 3.50 -37.46 -1.93
C VAL A 14 2.99 -36.14 -2.50
N ARG A 15 2.25 -35.36 -1.70
CA ARG A 15 1.90 -33.99 -2.08
C ARG A 15 3.22 -33.27 -2.26
N GLU A 16 3.52 -32.93 -3.50
CA GLU A 16 4.63 -32.09 -3.86
C GLU A 16 4.55 -30.83 -2.98
N VAL A 17 5.49 -30.71 -2.04
CA VAL A 17 5.58 -29.56 -1.16
C VAL A 17 6.13 -28.45 -2.04
N CYS A 18 5.24 -27.71 -2.70
CA CYS A 18 5.60 -26.47 -3.37
C CYS A 18 6.20 -25.57 -2.29
N VAL A 19 7.52 -25.37 -2.37
CA VAL A 19 8.24 -24.46 -1.46
C VAL A 19 7.57 -23.10 -1.65
N PRO A 20 6.98 -22.49 -0.61
CA PRO A 20 6.20 -21.28 -0.80
C PRO A 20 7.08 -20.21 -1.44
N GLY A 21 6.66 -19.76 -2.62
CA GLY A 21 7.32 -18.69 -3.35
C GLY A 21 7.35 -17.39 -2.54
N PHE A 22 8.28 -16.51 -2.88
CA PHE A 22 8.35 -15.18 -2.29
C PHE A 22 7.23 -14.29 -2.86
N THR A 23 6.38 -13.73 -2.00
CA THR A 23 5.33 -12.77 -2.38
C THR A 23 5.72 -11.36 -2.01
N HIS A 24 5.63 -10.44 -2.97
CA HIS A 24 5.77 -9.01 -2.69
C HIS A 24 4.51 -8.49 -1.98
N LEU A 25 4.68 -8.08 -0.72
CA LEU A 25 3.62 -7.49 0.12
C LEU A 25 3.60 -5.96 0.09
N HIS A 26 4.59 -5.34 -0.56
CA HIS A 26 4.69 -3.90 -0.75
C HIS A 26 5.13 -3.65 -2.20
N THR A 27 4.16 -3.31 -3.04
CA THR A 27 4.35 -3.06 -4.47
C THR A 27 3.50 -1.86 -4.85
N VAL A 28 4.10 -0.93 -5.56
CA VAL A 28 3.47 0.32 -5.92
C VAL A 28 3.37 0.45 -7.43
N SER A 29 2.20 0.86 -7.92
CA SER A 29 1.92 1.03 -9.34
C SER A 29 1.95 2.51 -9.75
N GLY A 30 1.83 2.75 -11.05
CA GLY A 30 1.70 4.08 -11.63
C GLY A 30 0.47 4.87 -11.17
N PHE A 31 -0.46 4.26 -10.44
CA PHE A 31 -1.55 4.98 -9.78
C PHE A 31 -1.10 5.75 -8.54
N SER A 32 0.13 5.55 -8.08
CA SER A 32 0.78 6.37 -7.06
C SER A 32 1.47 7.56 -7.71
N PRO A 33 0.90 8.78 -7.62
CA PRO A 33 1.34 9.91 -8.43
C PRO A 33 2.82 10.22 -8.20
N ARG A 34 3.58 10.29 -9.29
CA ARG A 34 5.02 10.61 -9.30
C ARG A 34 5.85 9.70 -8.37
N TYR A 35 5.43 8.46 -8.18
CA TYR A 35 6.17 7.50 -7.36
C TYR A 35 6.35 6.13 -7.98
N GLY A 36 5.25 5.47 -8.39
CA GLY A 36 5.31 4.18 -9.08
C GLY A 36 5.53 4.37 -10.58
N ALA A 37 6.35 3.50 -11.19
CA ALA A 37 6.76 3.62 -12.59
C ALA A 37 6.21 2.49 -13.48
N SER A 38 5.45 1.54 -12.93
CA SER A 38 4.87 0.44 -13.72
C SER A 38 3.36 0.34 -13.52
N HIS A 39 2.65 0.00 -14.60
CA HIS A 39 1.21 -0.24 -14.54
C HIS A 39 0.88 -1.55 -13.82
N PRO A 40 -0.30 -1.67 -13.18
CA PRO A 40 -0.72 -2.90 -12.52
C PRO A 40 -0.68 -4.15 -13.39
N GLU A 41 -1.00 -4.00 -14.68
CA GLU A 41 -0.95 -5.05 -15.69
C GLU A 41 0.45 -5.65 -15.79
N ARG A 42 1.46 -4.78 -15.94
CA ARG A 42 2.85 -5.20 -16.05
C ARG A 42 3.37 -5.85 -14.76
N LEU A 43 2.92 -5.37 -13.60
CA LEU A 43 3.28 -5.96 -12.31
C LEU A 43 2.71 -7.38 -12.17
N ALA A 44 1.46 -7.61 -12.58
CA ALA A 44 0.83 -8.92 -12.56
C ALA A 44 1.50 -9.90 -13.54
N GLU A 45 1.82 -9.46 -14.75
CA GLU A 45 2.59 -10.25 -15.73
C GLU A 45 3.93 -10.70 -15.14
N ARG A 46 4.72 -9.76 -14.58
CA ARG A 46 6.02 -10.07 -13.99
C ARG A 46 5.95 -10.95 -12.74
N ALA A 47 4.80 -11.01 -12.05
CA ALA A 47 4.56 -11.97 -10.98
C ALA A 47 4.33 -13.38 -11.50
N SER A 48 3.48 -13.51 -12.53
CA SER A 48 3.21 -14.79 -13.17
C SER A 48 4.46 -15.40 -13.81
N GLU A 49 5.22 -14.60 -14.56
CA GLU A 49 6.49 -15.01 -15.17
C GLU A 49 7.53 -15.53 -14.16
N ARG A 50 7.42 -15.12 -12.88
CA ARG A 50 8.33 -15.52 -11.80
C ARG A 50 7.75 -16.60 -10.89
N GLY A 51 6.60 -17.16 -11.24
CA GLY A 51 5.95 -18.22 -10.48
C GLY A 51 5.48 -17.75 -9.10
N MET A 52 5.08 -16.48 -8.95
CA MET A 52 4.51 -15.97 -7.70
C MET A 52 3.02 -16.32 -7.59
N ASP A 53 2.62 -16.97 -6.50
CA ASP A 53 1.21 -17.32 -6.24
C ASP A 53 0.34 -16.10 -5.94
N ALA A 54 0.94 -15.04 -5.41
CA ALA A 54 0.23 -13.85 -4.95
C ALA A 54 1.08 -12.59 -5.10
N LEU A 55 0.41 -11.46 -5.21
CA LEU A 55 1.01 -10.13 -5.28
C LEU A 55 0.14 -9.11 -4.55
N ALA A 56 0.73 -8.29 -3.69
CA ALA A 56 0.05 -7.14 -3.10
C ALA A 56 0.25 -5.88 -3.91
N LEU A 57 -0.83 -5.09 -4.07
CA LEU A 57 -0.77 -3.71 -4.52
C LEU A 57 -1.02 -2.78 -3.34
N THR A 58 -0.10 -1.85 -3.11
CA THR A 58 -0.10 -0.91 -1.98
C THR A 58 0.19 0.50 -2.49
N ASP A 59 -0.72 1.05 -3.28
CA ASP A 59 -0.55 2.38 -3.84
C ASP A 59 -0.60 3.47 -2.76
N ARG A 60 0.06 4.60 -3.02
CA ARG A 60 0.17 5.73 -2.10
C ARG A 60 -1.11 6.53 -2.07
N ASP A 61 -1.68 6.63 -0.88
CA ASP A 61 -2.82 7.50 -0.60
C ASP A 61 -4.04 7.23 -1.51
N THR A 62 -4.12 6.07 -2.18
CA THR A 62 -5.19 5.76 -3.14
C THR A 62 -5.41 4.27 -3.32
N LEU A 63 -6.62 3.93 -3.76
CA LEU A 63 -7.03 2.59 -4.19
C LEU A 63 -7.42 2.55 -5.68
N ALA A 64 -7.14 3.61 -6.44
CA ALA A 64 -7.59 3.76 -7.82
C ALA A 64 -7.09 2.63 -8.75
N GLY A 65 -5.91 2.08 -8.50
CA GLY A 65 -5.33 0.98 -9.27
C GLY A 65 -5.95 -0.39 -9.02
N THR A 66 -6.74 -0.55 -7.95
CA THR A 66 -7.20 -1.86 -7.42
C THR A 66 -7.99 -2.66 -8.46
N VAL A 67 -8.93 -2.03 -9.18
CA VAL A 67 -9.79 -2.75 -10.14
C VAL A 67 -8.98 -3.25 -11.34
N ARG A 68 -8.07 -2.43 -11.88
CA ARG A 68 -7.19 -2.83 -12.98
C ARG A 68 -6.24 -3.95 -12.54
N PHE A 69 -5.68 -3.82 -11.34
CA PHE A 69 -4.83 -4.82 -10.73
C PHE A 69 -5.53 -6.16 -10.52
N ALA A 70 -6.76 -6.16 -9.99
CA ALA A 70 -7.54 -7.36 -9.78
C ALA A 70 -7.81 -8.11 -11.10
N LYS A 71 -8.19 -7.36 -12.15
CA LYS A 71 -8.40 -7.92 -13.50
C LYS A 71 -7.11 -8.49 -14.08
N ALA A 72 -6.00 -7.77 -13.96
CA ALA A 72 -4.70 -8.21 -14.46
C ALA A 72 -4.21 -9.47 -13.74
N CYS A 73 -4.33 -9.52 -12.41
CA CYS A 73 -3.97 -10.68 -11.61
C CYS A 73 -4.82 -11.90 -11.98
N ALA A 74 -6.13 -11.73 -12.18
CA ALA A 74 -7.02 -12.79 -12.62
C ALA A 74 -6.63 -13.36 -14.00
N ALA A 75 -6.25 -12.49 -14.95
CA ALA A 75 -5.77 -12.91 -16.26
C ALA A 75 -4.41 -13.63 -16.20
N ALA A 76 -3.53 -13.20 -15.29
CA ALA A 76 -2.18 -13.74 -15.13
C ALA A 76 -2.11 -14.99 -14.21
N GLY A 77 -3.22 -15.40 -13.59
CA GLY A 77 -3.25 -16.52 -12.65
C GLY A 77 -2.61 -16.23 -11.28
N VAL A 78 -2.47 -14.95 -10.92
CA VAL A 78 -1.85 -14.51 -9.66
C VAL A 78 -2.97 -14.08 -8.70
N ARG A 79 -2.85 -14.41 -7.41
CA ARG A 79 -3.82 -13.96 -6.40
C ARG A 79 -3.54 -12.50 -5.99
N PRO A 80 -4.49 -11.57 -6.18
CA PRO A 80 -4.30 -10.19 -5.75
C PRO A 80 -4.46 -10.07 -4.23
N LEU A 81 -3.60 -9.29 -3.60
CA LEU A 81 -3.76 -8.77 -2.24
C LEU A 81 -3.91 -7.25 -2.33
N PHE A 82 -4.84 -6.69 -1.57
CA PHE A 82 -5.16 -5.27 -1.65
C PHE A 82 -4.65 -4.52 -0.43
N GLY A 83 -4.11 -3.33 -0.66
CA GLY A 83 -3.57 -2.47 0.38
C GLY A 83 -3.34 -1.04 -0.09
N ALA A 84 -2.81 -0.23 0.81
CA ALA A 84 -2.41 1.15 0.55
C ALA A 84 -1.22 1.55 1.43
N GLU A 85 -0.37 2.44 0.93
CA GLU A 85 0.66 3.12 1.73
C GLU A 85 0.14 4.51 2.09
N LEU A 86 -0.07 4.78 3.39
CA LEU A 86 -0.63 6.04 3.88
C LEU A 86 0.39 6.80 4.72
N MET A 87 0.34 8.13 4.66
CA MET A 87 0.95 8.96 5.69
C MET A 87 0.13 8.88 6.97
N VAL A 88 0.78 8.72 8.12
CA VAL A 88 0.10 8.61 9.41
C VAL A 88 0.67 9.64 10.37
N ALA A 89 -0.22 10.40 11.01
CA ALA A 89 0.15 11.33 12.05
C ALA A 89 0.74 10.57 13.26
N SER A 90 1.70 11.18 13.96
CA SER A 90 2.26 10.53 15.16
C SER A 90 1.21 10.40 16.26
N ALA A 91 1.26 9.27 16.99
CA ALA A 91 0.43 8.96 18.15
C ALA A 91 0.59 9.90 19.36
N GLY A 92 1.55 10.83 19.33
CA GLY A 92 1.80 11.75 20.44
C GLY A 92 3.19 12.39 20.45
N GLU A 93 4.14 11.89 19.66
CA GLU A 93 5.41 12.58 19.44
C GLU A 93 5.25 13.56 18.27
N ARG A 94 4.94 14.83 18.55
CA ARG A 94 5.21 15.89 17.56
C ARG A 94 6.70 15.80 17.25
N GLU A 95 7.08 15.40 16.04
CA GLU A 95 8.42 15.69 15.57
C GLU A 95 8.61 17.18 15.74
N HIS A 96 9.63 17.58 16.51
CA HIS A 96 10.05 18.97 16.57
C HIS A 96 10.23 19.40 15.12
N GLY A 97 9.33 20.26 14.63
CA GLY A 97 9.35 20.76 13.28
C GLY A 97 10.72 21.36 13.03
N GLY A 98 11.60 20.60 12.36
CA GLY A 98 12.85 21.13 11.88
C GLY A 98 12.48 22.33 11.02
N LYS A 99 13.07 23.50 11.31
CA LYS A 99 12.77 24.77 10.63
C LYS A 99 12.43 24.51 9.17
N ARG A 100 11.16 24.72 8.79
CA ARG A 100 10.71 24.65 7.39
C ARG A 100 11.68 25.52 6.60
N ARG A 101 12.52 24.91 5.76
CA ARG A 101 13.42 25.68 4.90
C ARG A 101 12.53 26.42 3.91
N ALA A 102 12.31 27.70 4.17
CA ALA A 102 11.63 28.58 3.23
C ALA A 102 12.49 28.63 1.95
N PRO A 103 11.97 28.22 0.78
CA PRO A 103 12.73 28.30 -0.44
C PRO A 103 12.95 29.76 -0.80
N VAL A 104 14.20 30.07 -1.16
CA VAL A 104 14.68 31.44 -1.47
C VAL A 104 13.95 32.06 -2.68
N ARG A 105 13.16 31.28 -3.44
CA ARG A 105 12.45 31.71 -4.66
C ARG A 105 11.00 31.20 -4.75
N GLY A 106 10.25 31.20 -3.65
CA GLY A 106 8.78 31.04 -3.71
C GLY A 106 8.26 29.65 -4.11
N GLY A 107 9.06 28.59 -3.97
CA GLY A 107 8.58 27.21 -4.12
C GLY A 107 7.81 26.72 -2.89
N ALA A 108 7.13 25.58 -2.98
CA ALA A 108 6.73 24.80 -1.82
C ALA A 108 7.63 23.57 -1.76
N PHE A 109 8.47 23.43 -0.73
CA PHE A 109 9.14 22.13 -0.50
C PHE A 109 8.06 21.14 -0.09
N ILE A 110 7.93 20.05 -0.84
CA ILE A 110 7.09 18.93 -0.43
C ILE A 110 7.81 18.24 0.72
N ASP A 111 7.22 18.35 1.91
CA ASP A 111 7.76 17.74 3.12
C ASP A 111 7.46 16.24 3.15
N GLU A 112 8.47 15.42 2.85
CA GLU A 112 8.40 13.96 3.02
C GLU A 112 8.75 13.52 4.46
N SER A 113 8.81 14.46 5.42
CA SER A 113 9.08 14.13 6.83
C SER A 113 7.97 13.29 7.44
N THR A 114 6.75 13.32 6.92
CA THR A 114 5.66 12.53 7.49
C THR A 114 5.92 11.02 7.31
N PRO A 115 5.86 10.23 8.41
CA PRO A 115 5.97 8.78 8.35
C PRO A 115 4.93 8.14 7.43
N ARG A 116 5.35 7.11 6.69
CA ARG A 116 4.45 6.30 5.85
C ARG A 116 4.40 4.86 6.32
N VAL A 117 3.21 4.28 6.25
CA VAL A 117 2.89 2.94 6.75
C VAL A 117 2.07 2.21 5.70
N THR A 118 2.34 0.91 5.53
CA THR A 118 1.64 0.06 4.57
C THR A 118 0.55 -0.74 5.27
N PHE A 119 -0.67 -0.67 4.76
CA PHE A 119 -1.83 -1.39 5.25
C PHE A 119 -2.29 -2.41 4.21
N LEU A 120 -2.60 -3.63 4.64
CA LEU A 120 -3.06 -4.73 3.80
C LEU A 120 -4.39 -5.28 4.32
N ALA A 121 -5.36 -5.47 3.44
CA ALA A 121 -6.62 -6.11 3.78
C ALA A 121 -6.40 -7.61 4.06
N ARG A 122 -6.75 -8.06 5.27
CA ARG A 122 -6.59 -9.45 5.74
C ARG A 122 -7.92 -10.21 5.70
N GLU A 123 -9.02 -9.55 6.04
CA GLU A 123 -10.32 -10.21 6.30
C GLU A 123 -11.33 -9.98 5.17
N GLY A 124 -10.97 -10.40 3.95
CA GLY A 124 -11.88 -10.38 2.80
C GLY A 124 -12.60 -9.04 2.61
N ALA A 125 -13.94 -9.06 2.61
CA ALA A 125 -14.76 -7.87 2.44
C ALA A 125 -14.69 -6.90 3.63
N ALA A 126 -14.56 -7.40 4.87
CA ALA A 126 -14.45 -6.56 6.06
C ALA A 126 -13.13 -5.79 6.06
N GLY A 127 -12.01 -6.48 5.80
CA GLY A 127 -10.69 -5.84 5.66
C GLY A 127 -10.64 -4.85 4.49
N TRP A 128 -11.34 -5.11 3.39
CA TRP A 128 -11.47 -4.15 2.30
C TRP A 128 -12.27 -2.90 2.70
N ALA A 129 -13.39 -3.07 3.40
CA ALA A 129 -14.20 -1.95 3.88
C ALA A 129 -13.40 -1.08 4.88
N ASP A 130 -12.65 -1.70 5.77
CA ASP A 130 -11.75 -1.02 6.69
C ASP A 130 -10.65 -0.25 5.96
N LEU A 131 -10.05 -0.85 4.92
CA LEU A 131 -9.06 -0.19 4.09
C LEU A 131 -9.63 1.06 3.40
N CYS A 132 -10.82 0.95 2.81
CA CYS A 132 -11.52 2.08 2.21
C CYS A 132 -11.80 3.19 3.23
N ARG A 133 -12.18 2.82 4.46
CA ARG A 133 -12.45 3.78 5.54
C ARG A 133 -11.20 4.57 5.92
N ILE A 134 -10.07 3.90 6.19
CA ILE A 134 -8.83 4.60 6.59
C ILE A 134 -8.26 5.45 5.44
N VAL A 135 -8.38 4.98 4.20
CA VAL A 135 -8.00 5.78 3.03
C VAL A 135 -8.88 7.02 2.97
N THR A 136 -10.20 6.88 3.11
CA THR A 136 -11.12 8.03 3.09
C THR A 136 -10.83 9.01 4.22
N ALA A 137 -10.59 8.52 5.44
CA ALA A 137 -10.22 9.34 6.59
C ALA A 137 -8.95 10.18 6.32
N SER A 138 -7.96 9.60 5.63
CA SER A 138 -6.74 10.33 5.25
C SER A 138 -6.97 11.51 4.30
N HIS A 139 -8.07 11.51 3.53
CA HIS A 139 -8.44 12.57 2.58
C HIS A 139 -9.37 13.63 3.16
N THR A 140 -9.70 13.59 4.45
CA THR A 140 -10.65 14.53 5.07
C THR A 140 -10.07 15.93 5.30
N GLY A 141 -8.75 16.05 5.41
CA GLY A 141 -8.06 17.32 5.64
C GLY A 141 -7.72 18.09 4.35
N GLU A 142 -7.39 19.37 4.50
CA GLU A 142 -6.84 20.17 3.40
C GLU A 142 -5.36 19.85 3.17
N GLY A 143 -4.97 19.61 1.91
CA GLY A 143 -3.58 19.39 1.51
C GLY A 143 -3.27 17.93 1.17
N GLN A 144 -2.11 17.44 1.63
CA GLN A 144 -1.71 16.05 1.34
C GLN A 144 -2.47 15.06 2.22
N PRO A 145 -2.86 13.88 1.69
CA PRO A 145 -3.60 12.90 2.48
C PRO A 145 -2.80 12.45 3.70
N LEU A 146 -3.38 12.62 4.89
CA LEU A 146 -2.76 12.31 6.17
C LEU A 146 -3.80 11.63 7.04
N LEU A 147 -3.56 10.36 7.40
CA LEU A 147 -4.40 9.63 8.34
C LEU A 147 -4.17 10.18 9.75
N PRO A 148 -5.20 10.80 10.38
CA PRO A 148 -5.10 11.19 11.78
C PRO A 148 -4.97 9.95 12.66
N TRP A 149 -4.19 10.06 13.74
CA TRP A 149 -4.01 8.92 14.65
C TRP A 149 -5.32 8.38 15.25
N PRO A 150 -6.30 9.21 15.64
CA PRO A 150 -7.59 8.70 16.15
C PRO A 150 -8.35 7.84 15.14
N ASP A 151 -8.20 8.10 13.84
CA ASP A 151 -8.87 7.37 12.75
C ASP A 151 -8.06 6.15 12.28
N ASN A 152 -6.86 5.95 12.83
CA ASN A 152 -5.97 4.84 12.52
C ASN A 152 -6.35 3.59 13.33
N HIS A 153 -7.56 3.07 13.13
CA HIS A 153 -8.05 1.87 13.80
C HIS A 153 -8.82 0.97 12.82
N ALA A 154 -8.42 -0.31 12.74
CA ALA A 154 -9.09 -1.29 11.90
C ALA A 154 -8.66 -2.72 12.26
N GLU A 155 -9.63 -3.61 12.51
CA GLU A 155 -9.38 -5.00 12.89
C GLU A 155 -9.02 -5.88 11.68
N GLY A 156 -9.63 -5.59 10.53
CA GLY A 156 -9.48 -6.38 9.31
C GLY A 156 -8.17 -6.16 8.54
N LEU A 157 -7.22 -5.41 9.09
CA LEU A 157 -5.97 -5.02 8.41
C LEU A 157 -4.73 -5.68 9.00
N THR A 158 -3.72 -5.88 8.16
CA THR A 158 -2.33 -6.16 8.54
C THR A 158 -1.50 -4.92 8.26
N VAL A 159 -0.66 -4.53 9.21
CA VAL A 159 0.14 -3.30 9.11
C VAL A 159 1.61 -3.65 9.00
N LEU A 160 2.28 -3.10 7.99
CA LEU A 160 3.72 -3.22 7.81
C LEU A 160 4.40 -1.89 8.15
N LEU A 161 5.21 -1.91 9.21
CA LEU A 161 6.05 -0.78 9.60
C LEU A 161 7.40 -0.91 8.90
N GLY A 162 7.56 -0.19 7.80
CA GLY A 162 8.75 -0.22 6.96
C GLY A 162 9.76 0.88 7.22
N PRO A 163 10.80 1.00 6.38
CA PRO A 163 11.87 2.00 6.54
C PRO A 163 11.39 3.45 6.58
N ALA A 164 10.23 3.73 5.98
CA ALA A 164 9.62 5.07 5.94
C ALA A 164 8.69 5.35 7.14
N SER A 165 8.39 4.35 7.97
CA SER A 165 7.60 4.54 9.18
C SER A 165 8.42 5.25 10.26
N ASP A 166 7.74 5.74 11.29
CA ASP A 166 8.31 6.34 12.49
C ASP A 166 9.30 5.38 13.19
N VAL A 167 8.91 4.12 13.36
CA VAL A 167 9.76 3.05 13.90
C VAL A 167 10.98 2.81 13.00
N GLY A 168 10.77 2.68 11.67
CA GLY A 168 11.85 2.47 10.72
C GLY A 168 12.88 3.62 10.69
N ARG A 169 12.39 4.87 10.76
CA ARG A 169 13.22 6.07 10.84
C ARG A 169 14.02 6.14 12.13
N ALA A 170 13.43 5.79 13.27
CA ALA A 170 14.13 5.71 14.55
C ALA A 170 15.26 4.66 14.52
N LEU A 171 15.02 3.49 13.90
CA LEU A 171 16.03 2.45 13.71
C LEU A 171 17.16 2.89 12.76
N ALA A 172 16.83 3.62 11.69
CA ALA A 172 17.80 4.21 10.77
C ALA A 172 18.72 5.22 11.49
N ALA A 173 18.13 6.01 12.40
CA ALA A 173 18.85 6.93 13.28
C ALA A 173 19.64 6.23 14.40
N GLY A 174 19.56 4.90 14.53
CA GLY A 174 20.24 4.14 15.58
C GLY A 174 19.66 4.35 16.97
N ARG A 175 18.35 4.63 17.07
CA ARG A 175 17.62 4.89 18.32
C ARG A 175 16.59 3.79 18.60
N PRO A 176 17.01 2.56 18.95
CA PRO A 176 16.08 1.46 19.24
C PRO A 176 15.15 1.75 20.42
N ASP A 177 15.61 2.50 21.43
CA ASP A 177 14.76 2.89 22.57
C ASP A 177 13.58 3.78 22.13
N ARG A 178 13.82 4.66 21.16
CA ARG A 178 12.75 5.49 20.58
C ARG A 178 11.83 4.64 19.70
N ALA A 179 12.39 3.73 18.91
CA ALA A 179 11.61 2.80 18.10
C ALA A 179 10.66 1.96 18.97
N ALA A 180 11.09 1.51 20.16
CA ALA A 180 10.26 0.77 21.10
C ALA A 180 9.08 1.61 21.63
N ARG A 181 9.31 2.87 21.99
CA ARG A 181 8.22 3.78 22.41
C ARG A 181 7.23 4.06 21.28
N LEU A 182 7.73 4.30 20.08
CA LEU A 182 6.88 4.53 18.90
C LEU A 182 6.06 3.28 18.54
N LEU A 183 6.61 2.08 18.74
CA LEU A 183 5.93 0.82 18.47
C LEU A 183 4.76 0.55 19.45
N ALA A 184 4.78 1.09 20.67
CA ALA A 184 3.79 0.76 21.69
C ALA A 184 2.35 1.16 21.27
N PRO A 185 2.07 2.40 20.82
CA PRO A 185 0.75 2.77 20.31
C PRO A 185 0.27 1.91 19.13
N TRP A 186 1.18 1.56 18.21
CA TRP A 186 0.84 0.65 17.12
C TRP A 186 0.40 -0.72 17.62
N ARG A 187 1.06 -1.23 18.67
CA ARG A 187 0.77 -2.54 19.26
C ARG A 187 -0.57 -2.54 19.98
N GLU A 188 -0.93 -1.45 20.63
CA GLU A 188 -2.24 -1.28 21.28
C GLU A 188 -3.37 -1.34 20.25
N VAL A 189 -3.20 -0.74 19.08
CA VAL A 189 -4.23 -0.71 18.03
C VAL A 189 -4.31 -2.01 17.24
N TYR A 190 -3.17 -2.52 16.76
CA TYR A 190 -3.16 -3.62 15.76
C TYR A 190 -2.66 -4.95 16.32
N GLY A 191 -2.08 -4.98 17.52
CA GLY A 191 -1.62 -6.19 18.19
C GLY A 191 -0.81 -7.12 17.28
N ASP A 192 -1.31 -8.35 17.14
CA ASP A 192 -0.68 -9.41 16.35
C ASP A 192 -0.74 -9.21 14.83
N ALA A 193 -1.47 -8.20 14.35
CA ALA A 193 -1.53 -7.84 12.94
C ALA A 193 -0.32 -6.98 12.49
N LEU A 194 0.52 -6.54 13.43
CA LEU A 194 1.74 -5.78 13.11
C LEU A 194 2.85 -6.65 12.55
N ARG A 195 3.52 -6.15 11.51
CA ARG A 195 4.77 -6.70 10.99
C ARG A 195 5.82 -5.60 10.86
N LEU A 196 7.08 -5.94 11.10
CA LEU A 196 8.20 -5.05 10.81
C LEU A 196 8.78 -5.40 9.44
N GLU A 197 8.75 -4.43 8.52
CA GLU A 197 9.19 -4.65 7.15
C GLU A 197 10.70 -4.36 7.02
N ALA A 198 11.47 -5.41 6.73
CA ALA A 198 12.89 -5.32 6.42
C ALA A 198 13.07 -5.20 4.90
N VAL A 199 13.77 -4.15 4.47
CA VAL A 199 14.01 -3.85 3.05
C VAL A 199 15.50 -3.66 2.80
N TRP A 200 16.02 -4.35 1.80
CA TRP A 200 17.42 -4.25 1.39
C TRP A 200 17.55 -4.11 -0.13
N HIS A 201 18.20 -3.02 -0.55
CA HIS A 201 18.45 -2.68 -1.95
C HIS A 201 19.94 -2.60 -2.27
N GLY A 202 20.80 -3.30 -1.52
CA GLY A 202 22.25 -3.24 -1.74
C GLY A 202 22.90 -1.88 -1.41
N ARG A 203 22.19 -0.98 -0.72
CA ARG A 203 22.72 0.36 -0.38
C ARG A 203 23.65 0.28 0.83
N LYS A 204 24.67 1.13 0.85
CA LYS A 204 25.55 1.33 2.01
C LYS A 204 24.96 2.38 2.96
N GLY A 205 25.46 2.45 4.19
CA GLY A 205 25.02 3.40 5.21
C GLY A 205 23.96 2.84 6.15
N THR A 206 23.18 3.74 6.77
CA THR A 206 22.15 3.42 7.78
C THR A 206 20.73 3.74 7.32
N GLY A 207 20.56 4.35 6.15
CA GLY A 207 19.27 4.80 5.63
C GLY A 207 18.44 3.68 4.98
N PRO A 208 17.27 4.03 4.41
CA PRO A 208 16.38 3.11 3.71
C PRO A 208 17.09 2.30 2.62
N GLY A 209 16.83 0.99 2.58
CA GLY A 209 17.43 0.05 1.63
C GLY A 209 18.86 -0.38 1.97
N SER A 210 19.41 0.03 3.12
CA SER A 210 20.72 -0.42 3.58
C SER A 210 20.66 -1.75 4.32
N LEU A 211 21.73 -2.55 4.21
CA LEU A 211 21.84 -3.83 4.92
C LEU A 211 21.79 -3.63 6.45
N ARG A 212 22.40 -2.54 6.94
CA ARG A 212 22.44 -2.22 8.37
C ARG A 212 21.05 -1.93 8.92
N LEU A 213 20.22 -1.17 8.19
CA LEU A 213 18.84 -0.93 8.61
C LEU A 213 18.04 -2.23 8.58
N ALA A 214 18.12 -3.01 7.50
CA ALA A 214 17.41 -4.29 7.41
C ALA A 214 17.78 -5.23 8.58
N ALA A 215 19.06 -5.37 8.90
CA ALA A 215 19.53 -6.17 10.03
C ALA A 215 19.02 -5.64 11.38
N ARG A 216 19.05 -4.31 11.59
CA ARG A 216 18.48 -3.68 12.79
C ARG A 216 16.97 -3.93 12.91
N THR A 217 16.23 -3.83 11.81
CA THR A 217 14.79 -4.11 11.80
C THR A 217 14.51 -5.55 12.21
N VAL A 218 15.25 -6.52 11.67
CA VAL A 218 15.08 -7.94 12.03
C VAL A 218 15.46 -8.21 13.49
N GLY A 219 16.57 -7.64 13.97
CA GLY A 219 16.99 -7.76 15.37
C GLY A 219 15.97 -7.16 16.33
N PHE A 220 15.53 -5.93 16.06
CA PHE A 220 14.50 -5.25 16.84
C PHE A 220 13.16 -5.98 16.80
N ALA A 221 12.79 -6.59 15.67
CA ALA A 221 11.60 -7.44 15.57
C ALA A 221 11.67 -8.64 16.54
N ALA A 222 12.82 -9.30 16.62
CA ALA A 222 13.04 -10.41 17.54
C ALA A 222 12.96 -9.96 19.00
N GLU A 223 13.63 -8.85 19.36
CA GLU A 223 13.59 -8.26 20.70
C GLU A 223 12.17 -7.90 21.13
N GLN A 224 11.40 -7.29 20.23
CA GLN A 224 10.04 -6.84 20.49
C GLN A 224 8.99 -7.93 20.28
N ARG A 225 9.39 -9.16 19.90
CA ARG A 225 8.50 -10.28 19.56
C ARG A 225 7.46 -9.94 18.50
N VAL A 226 7.81 -9.07 17.54
CA VAL A 226 6.99 -8.76 16.37
C VAL A 226 7.50 -9.56 15.18
N ARG A 227 6.60 -10.11 14.36
CA ARG A 227 7.02 -10.89 13.19
C ARG A 227 7.67 -9.98 12.13
N PRO A 228 8.92 -10.22 11.72
CA PRO A 228 9.52 -9.50 10.62
C PRO A 228 8.99 -10.04 9.27
N VAL A 229 8.88 -9.15 8.29
CA VAL A 229 8.54 -9.49 6.90
C VAL A 229 9.64 -8.95 6.01
N LEU A 230 10.13 -9.79 5.11
CA LEU A 230 11.06 -9.36 4.07
C LEU A 230 10.28 -8.80 2.89
N SER A 231 10.67 -7.61 2.45
CA SER A 231 10.04 -6.94 1.33
C SER A 231 11.08 -6.22 0.50
N ASN A 232 10.70 -5.92 -0.74
CA ASN A 232 11.52 -5.16 -1.66
C ASN A 232 10.98 -3.75 -1.90
N ALA A 233 9.80 -3.40 -1.34
CA ALA A 233 9.13 -2.10 -1.54
C ALA A 233 9.14 -1.67 -3.02
N VAL A 234 8.57 -2.52 -3.88
CA VAL A 234 8.78 -2.45 -5.33
C VAL A 234 8.09 -1.23 -5.93
N ARG A 235 8.82 -0.49 -6.78
CA ARG A 235 8.28 0.70 -7.47
C ARG A 235 8.11 0.52 -8.98
N TYR A 236 8.71 -0.52 -9.53
CA TYR A 236 8.67 -0.82 -10.96
C TYR A 236 9.02 -2.29 -11.24
N ALA A 237 8.39 -2.81 -12.30
CA ALA A 237 8.41 -4.20 -12.71
C ALA A 237 9.74 -4.63 -13.36
N ASP A 238 10.53 -3.68 -13.86
CA ASP A 238 11.68 -3.95 -14.72
C ASP A 238 12.94 -3.22 -14.23
N PRO A 239 14.10 -3.89 -14.03
CA PRO A 239 15.31 -3.25 -13.54
C PRO A 239 15.79 -2.03 -14.36
N GLY A 240 15.45 -1.98 -15.65
CA GLY A 240 15.74 -0.84 -16.53
C GLY A 240 14.98 0.45 -16.20
N MET A 241 13.92 0.38 -15.38
CA MET A 241 13.06 1.53 -15.03
C MET A 241 13.60 2.38 -13.86
N GLY A 242 14.79 2.06 -13.33
CA GLY A 242 15.45 2.85 -12.29
C GLY A 242 15.54 4.36 -12.62
N PRO A 243 16.03 4.76 -13.81
CA PRO A 243 16.08 6.17 -14.19
C PRO A 243 14.71 6.85 -14.25
N VAL A 244 13.65 6.12 -14.63
CA VAL A 244 12.28 6.64 -14.62
C VAL A 244 11.85 6.92 -13.18
N ALA A 245 12.11 6.00 -12.26
CA ALA A 245 11.82 6.22 -10.84
C ALA A 245 12.59 7.42 -10.26
N ASP A 246 13.83 7.63 -10.68
CA ASP A 246 14.63 8.80 -10.27
C ASP A 246 14.03 10.12 -10.79
N VAL A 247 13.56 10.15 -12.05
CA VAL A 247 12.84 11.30 -12.62
C VAL A 247 11.54 11.57 -11.89
N LEU A 248 10.77 10.52 -11.56
CA LEU A 248 9.54 10.65 -10.79
C LEU A 248 9.84 11.21 -9.39
N ASP A 249 10.90 10.76 -8.73
CA ASP A 249 11.33 11.29 -7.43
C ASP A 249 11.76 12.76 -7.52
N ALA A 250 12.51 13.14 -8.55
CA ALA A 250 12.90 14.52 -8.79
C ALA A 250 11.66 15.43 -8.98
N ALA A 251 10.72 15.00 -9.83
CA ALA A 251 9.46 15.71 -10.09
C ALA A 251 8.53 15.77 -8.87
N ARG A 252 8.56 14.74 -8.01
CA ARG A 252 7.79 14.70 -6.77
C ARG A 252 8.39 15.60 -5.69
N ARG A 253 9.72 15.64 -5.57
CA ARG A 253 10.42 16.46 -4.56
C ARG A 253 10.67 17.90 -4.99
N LEU A 254 10.37 18.22 -6.25
CA LEU A 254 10.68 19.51 -6.87
C LEU A 254 12.18 19.84 -6.75
N VAL A 255 13.02 18.81 -6.93
CA VAL A 255 14.48 18.94 -6.97
C VAL A 255 14.97 18.66 -8.39
N PRO A 256 16.07 19.30 -8.83
CA PRO A 256 16.67 18.97 -10.11
C PRO A 256 16.99 17.49 -10.19
N SER A 257 16.63 16.84 -11.31
CA SER A 257 17.18 15.53 -11.60
C SER A 257 18.70 15.70 -11.77
N THR A 258 19.48 14.96 -11.00
CA THR A 258 20.93 14.95 -11.24
C THR A 258 21.13 14.27 -12.59
N PRO A 259 21.81 14.90 -13.58
CA PRO A 259 22.12 14.20 -14.81
C PRO A 259 22.98 12.97 -14.44
N PRO A 260 22.77 11.80 -15.07
CA PRO A 260 23.65 10.66 -14.83
C PRO A 260 25.08 11.11 -15.14
N ARG A 261 25.97 11.02 -14.15
CA ARG A 261 27.42 11.20 -14.36
C ARG A 261 27.81 10.21 -15.46
N SER A 262 28.05 10.72 -16.67
CA SER A 262 28.56 10.04 -17.86
C SER A 262 28.02 8.61 -18.07
N TRP A 263 27.15 8.43 -19.06
CA TRP A 263 26.91 7.12 -19.65
C TRP A 263 28.21 6.61 -20.29
N THR A 264 29.07 6.02 -19.47
CA THR A 264 30.14 5.13 -19.89
C THR A 264 29.60 3.71 -19.74
N PRO A 265 29.79 2.83 -20.74
CA PRO A 265 29.39 1.43 -20.62
C PRO A 265 30.39 0.73 -19.66
N ALA A 266 30.23 0.95 -18.37
CA ALA A 266 31.06 0.35 -17.34
C ALA A 266 30.33 -0.83 -16.68
N ARG A 267 30.91 -2.02 -16.93
CA ARG A 267 30.88 -3.32 -16.22
C ARG A 267 29.65 -3.71 -15.37
N PRO A 268 29.16 -4.96 -15.48
CA PRO A 268 28.02 -5.46 -14.73
C PRO A 268 28.38 -5.59 -13.24
N GLY A 269 28.08 -4.57 -12.43
CA GLY A 269 28.28 -4.67 -10.98
C GLY A 269 28.10 -3.40 -10.15
N SER A 270 28.15 -2.20 -10.74
CA SER A 270 28.25 -0.95 -9.96
C SER A 270 27.04 -0.02 -10.00
N ARG A 271 25.86 -0.46 -10.46
CA ARG A 271 24.64 0.37 -10.37
C ARG A 271 24.10 0.36 -8.93
N THR A 272 23.83 1.54 -8.40
CA THR A 272 22.93 1.74 -7.25
C THR A 272 21.63 1.00 -7.54
N ARG A 273 21.40 -0.12 -6.84
CA ARG A 273 20.18 -0.91 -7.00
C ARG A 273 19.05 -0.11 -6.35
N THR A 274 18.29 0.59 -7.16
CA THR A 274 16.98 1.15 -6.82
C THR A 274 15.96 -0.01 -6.68
N PRO A 275 14.80 0.19 -6.01
CA PRO A 275 13.81 -0.86 -5.75
C PRO A 275 13.18 -1.40 -7.04
N CYS A 276 13.89 -2.34 -7.67
CA CYS A 276 13.45 -3.05 -8.86
C CYS A 276 12.82 -4.37 -8.48
N TRP A 277 11.84 -4.82 -9.27
CA TRP A 277 11.23 -6.14 -9.18
C TRP A 277 12.27 -7.27 -9.33
N ALA A 278 12.84 -7.67 -8.20
CA ALA A 278 13.73 -8.80 -8.02
C ALA A 278 13.45 -9.42 -6.64
N PRO A 279 13.52 -10.75 -6.49
CA PRO A 279 13.54 -11.34 -5.16
C PRO A 279 14.77 -10.82 -4.41
N PRO A 280 14.66 -10.56 -3.10
CA PRO A 280 15.79 -10.13 -2.29
C PRO A 280 16.93 -11.17 -2.40
N SER A 281 18.11 -10.73 -2.83
CA SER A 281 19.25 -11.61 -3.10
C SER A 281 19.91 -12.07 -1.79
N GLY A 282 19.32 -13.02 -1.08
CA GLY A 282 19.90 -13.66 0.10
C GLY A 282 20.47 -15.04 -0.23
N SER A 283 21.74 -15.12 -0.64
CA SER A 283 22.44 -16.40 -0.83
C SER A 283 23.03 -17.00 0.46
N SER A 284 22.66 -16.48 1.63
CA SER A 284 22.98 -17.08 2.93
C SER A 284 21.69 -17.23 3.72
N ARG A 285 21.16 -18.45 3.79
CA ARG A 285 19.95 -18.82 4.55
C ARG A 285 20.08 -18.37 6.01
N PRO A 286 19.26 -17.44 6.52
CA PRO A 286 18.81 -17.51 7.90
C PRO A 286 17.57 -18.41 7.91
N ARG A 287 17.48 -19.28 8.91
CA ARG A 287 16.32 -20.14 9.15
C ARG A 287 15.13 -19.27 9.59
N ALA A 288 14.51 -18.54 8.66
CA ALA A 288 13.23 -17.90 8.87
C ALA A 288 12.19 -19.02 8.87
N THR A 289 11.80 -19.46 10.06
CA THR A 289 10.74 -20.44 10.26
C THR A 289 9.48 -19.99 9.53
N ALA A 290 9.02 -20.84 8.62
CA ALA A 290 7.79 -20.72 7.86
C ALA A 290 6.62 -20.44 8.83
N GLY A 291 6.15 -19.20 8.80
CA GLY A 291 4.99 -18.72 9.54
C GLY A 291 3.98 -18.09 8.59
N THR A 292 3.74 -18.71 7.44
CA THR A 292 2.59 -18.39 6.58
C THR A 292 1.37 -19.07 7.19
N PRO A 293 0.40 -18.35 7.79
CA PRO A 293 -0.84 -18.99 8.16
C PRO A 293 -1.56 -19.46 6.88
N ARG A 294 -1.83 -20.77 6.81
CA ARG A 294 -2.80 -21.33 5.87
C ARG A 294 -4.18 -20.86 6.30
N THR A 295 -4.60 -19.70 5.83
CA THR A 295 -6.00 -19.31 5.85
C THR A 295 -6.54 -19.55 4.45
N ALA A 296 -7.42 -20.54 4.32
CA ALA A 296 -8.15 -20.80 3.10
C ALA A 296 -9.10 -19.63 2.83
N CYS A 297 -8.63 -18.60 2.12
CA CYS A 297 -9.51 -17.61 1.50
C CYS A 297 -10.12 -18.22 0.24
N SER A 298 -11.25 -18.90 0.39
CA SER A 298 -12.14 -19.15 -0.74
C SER A 298 -12.85 -17.84 -1.07
N ASN A 299 -12.35 -17.10 -2.07
CA ASN A 299 -13.05 -15.92 -2.59
C ASN A 299 -13.26 -16.07 -4.09
N ARG A 300 -14.47 -16.52 -4.47
CA ARG A 300 -15.05 -16.24 -5.79
C ARG A 300 -16.03 -15.09 -5.60
N PRO A 301 -15.72 -13.86 -6.06
CA PRO A 301 -16.74 -12.82 -6.12
C PRO A 301 -17.72 -13.13 -7.25
N ARG A 302 -19.01 -13.32 -6.91
CA ARG A 302 -20.11 -13.19 -7.88
C ARG A 302 -20.34 -11.70 -8.14
N PRO A 303 -20.54 -11.27 -9.40
CA PRO A 303 -20.92 -9.89 -9.68
C PRO A 303 -22.29 -9.56 -9.07
N PRO A 304 -22.52 -8.34 -8.56
CA PRO A 304 -23.83 -7.93 -8.07
C PRO A 304 -24.83 -7.80 -9.24
N PRO A 305 -26.12 -8.13 -9.04
CA PRO A 305 -27.14 -7.87 -10.05
C PRO A 305 -27.34 -6.35 -10.24
N PRO A 306 -27.73 -5.90 -11.44
CA PRO A 306 -27.99 -4.49 -11.69
C PRO A 306 -29.14 -3.99 -10.82
N SER A 307 -28.92 -2.90 -10.10
CA SER A 307 -29.95 -2.19 -9.35
C SER A 307 -30.88 -1.48 -10.32
N VAL A 308 -32.04 -2.09 -10.60
CA VAL A 308 -33.18 -1.40 -11.22
C VAL A 308 -33.75 -0.43 -10.18
N SER A 309 -33.56 0.87 -10.40
CA SER A 309 -34.22 1.92 -9.64
C SER A 309 -35.72 1.84 -9.91
N SER A 310 -36.50 1.40 -8.92
CA SER A 310 -37.95 1.47 -8.94
C SER A 310 -38.39 2.93 -8.76
N THR A 311 -38.61 3.64 -9.87
CA THR A 311 -39.37 4.89 -9.86
C THR A 311 -40.84 4.58 -9.58
N PRO A 312 -41.49 5.18 -8.57
CA PRO A 312 -42.91 5.02 -8.38
C PRO A 312 -43.68 5.73 -9.50
N ARG A 313 -44.47 4.98 -10.28
CA ARG A 313 -45.48 5.52 -11.20
C ARG A 313 -46.55 6.22 -10.36
N THR A 314 -46.54 7.55 -10.36
CA THR A 314 -47.73 8.34 -10.00
C THR A 314 -48.76 8.20 -11.11
N THR A 315 -49.82 7.47 -10.82
CA THR A 315 -51.06 7.43 -11.61
C THR A 315 -51.77 8.77 -11.51
N SER A 316 -51.88 9.48 -12.64
CA SER A 316 -52.75 10.63 -12.82
C SER A 316 -54.21 10.17 -12.91
N ALA A 317 -55.04 10.59 -11.97
CA ALA A 317 -56.50 10.55 -12.06
C ALA A 317 -57.02 11.98 -12.21
N SER A 318 -57.96 12.14 -13.13
CA SER A 318 -58.43 13.39 -13.72
C SER A 318 -59.67 13.96 -13.01
N GLY A 319 -59.65 15.28 -12.76
CA GLY A 319 -60.81 16.19 -12.78
C GLY A 319 -61.57 16.48 -11.46
N PRO A 320 -62.36 17.57 -11.35
CA PRO A 320 -62.19 18.90 -11.97
C PRO A 320 -62.46 20.10 -11.02
N SER A 321 -62.09 21.29 -11.53
CA SER A 321 -62.65 22.65 -11.32
C SER A 321 -62.72 23.27 -9.90
N THR A 322 -62.01 24.39 -9.69
CA THR A 322 -62.59 25.76 -9.65
C THR A 322 -61.50 26.83 -9.40
N SER A 323 -61.45 27.82 -10.28
CA SER A 323 -60.82 29.14 -10.12
C SER A 323 -61.80 30.06 -9.31
N PRO A 324 -61.44 31.27 -8.80
CA PRO A 324 -60.52 32.20 -9.45
C PRO A 324 -59.70 33.22 -8.59
N SER A 325 -58.79 33.88 -9.32
CA SER A 325 -58.42 35.31 -9.22
C SER A 325 -57.47 35.76 -8.11
N ARG A 326 -56.28 36.29 -8.48
CA ARG A 326 -56.05 37.73 -8.75
C ARG A 326 -54.57 38.04 -9.02
N THR A 327 -54.32 38.62 -10.20
CA THR A 327 -53.45 39.80 -10.50
C THR A 327 -52.12 39.92 -9.73
N SER A 328 -50.98 39.60 -10.37
CA SER A 328 -50.17 40.50 -11.21
C SER A 328 -49.55 41.70 -10.48
N SER A 329 -48.24 41.66 -10.24
CA SER A 329 -47.26 42.69 -10.62
C SER A 329 -45.90 42.43 -9.96
N ALA A 330 -44.93 42.02 -10.78
CA ALA A 330 -43.53 42.44 -10.63
C ALA A 330 -43.40 43.86 -11.25
N PRO A 331 -42.24 44.57 -11.26
CA PRO A 331 -40.89 44.11 -10.93
C PRO A 331 -39.93 45.15 -10.27
N ALA A 332 -38.69 44.69 -10.07
CA ALA A 332 -37.43 45.40 -10.36
C ALA A 332 -36.68 46.22 -9.27
N ALA A 333 -35.40 45.82 -9.17
CA ALA A 333 -34.18 46.63 -9.02
C ALA A 333 -33.76 47.18 -7.63
N ALA A 334 -32.78 46.49 -7.02
CA ALA A 334 -31.41 46.93 -6.62
C ALA A 334 -31.17 48.32 -5.95
N PRO A 335 -30.00 48.61 -5.31
CA PRO A 335 -28.97 47.79 -4.63
C PRO A 335 -28.54 48.42 -3.26
N ARG A 336 -27.38 47.97 -2.71
CA ARG A 336 -26.54 48.57 -1.61
C ARG A 336 -26.93 48.08 -0.21
N SER A 337 -26.04 47.93 0.78
CA SER A 337 -24.60 48.07 0.97
C SER A 337 -24.30 47.56 2.39
N VAL A 338 -23.09 47.03 2.62
CA VAL A 338 -22.27 47.18 3.84
C VAL A 338 -22.95 47.01 5.21
N CYS A 339 -22.62 45.92 5.89
CA CYS A 339 -21.98 45.87 7.21
C CYS A 339 -21.42 44.46 7.41
#